data_AF-A0A1F7FM27-F1
#
_entry.id   AF-A0A1F7FM27-F1
#
_cell.length_a   1.000
_cell.length_b   1.000
_cell.length_c   1.000
_cell.angle_alpha   90.00
_cell.angle_beta   90.00
_cell.angle_gamma   90.00
#
_symmetry.space_group_name_H-M   'P 1'
#
loop_
_entity.id
_entity.type
_entity.pdbx_description
1 polymer ?
#
loop_
_entity_poly.entity_id
_entity_poly.type
_entity_poly.pdbx_seq_one_letter_code
_entity_poly.pdbx_strand_id
1 'polypeptide(L)'
;MEGKSIDDKDKRVKCPFCAELIMPEAVICRFCHSDLAKMLPPGKPAPAKPGMWQAIILNLVCPGLGAWRCGYRSRGAITMLILIGAILIGSLQLAEVLNKKVTIAMRTGNVEVINGITADIEDNIWFDVFFYGYIISFIDLWFLVTKNKKSTEQKSRDESVQP
;
A
#
# COMPACT_ATOMS: atom_id res chain seq x y z
N MET A 1 38.60 -8.75 2.77
CA MET A 1 37.40 -8.17 2.13
C MET A 1 36.93 -7.04 3.01
N GLU A 2 36.74 -5.88 2.39
CA GLU A 2 36.63 -4.55 2.98
C GLU A 2 35.58 -4.36 4.07
N GLY A 3 35.85 -3.40 4.96
CA GLY A 3 34.87 -2.86 5.90
C GLY A 3 35.36 -1.53 6.50
N LYS A 4 35.66 -0.55 5.64
CA LYS A 4 36.05 0.81 6.04
C LYS A 4 34.82 1.52 6.62
N SER A 5 34.71 1.56 7.95
CA SER A 5 33.71 2.35 8.67
C SER A 5 34.07 3.83 8.58
N ILE A 6 33.56 4.52 7.55
CA ILE A 6 33.66 5.98 7.43
C ILE A 6 32.57 6.61 8.31
N ASP A 7 33.00 7.03 9.49
CA ASP A 7 32.74 8.34 10.11
C ASP A 7 31.31 8.90 10.06
N ASP A 8 30.51 8.63 11.11
CA ASP A 8 29.34 9.46 11.47
C ASP A 8 29.65 10.47 12.59
N LYS A 9 30.93 10.58 13.01
CA LYS A 9 31.37 11.46 14.11
C LYS A 9 31.83 12.85 13.68
N ASP A 10 31.88 13.16 12.39
CA ASP A 10 32.51 14.40 11.91
C ASP A 10 31.62 15.34 11.07
N LYS A 11 30.29 15.16 11.12
CA LYS A 11 29.35 16.13 10.54
C LYS A 11 29.09 17.28 11.50
N ARG A 12 30.12 18.07 11.83
CA ARG A 12 29.91 19.34 12.53
C ARG A 12 29.33 20.36 11.56
N VAL A 13 28.27 21.02 11.98
CA VAL A 13 27.61 22.10 11.20
C VAL A 13 27.98 23.45 11.78
N LYS A 14 27.99 24.49 10.96
CA LYS A 14 28.25 25.85 11.44
C LYS A 14 27.00 26.39 12.14
N CYS A 15 27.17 26.99 13.29
CA CYS A 15 26.12 27.71 13.99
C CYS A 15 25.65 28.90 13.12
N PRO A 16 24.33 29.07 12.88
CA PRO A 16 23.81 30.17 12.06
C PRO A 16 24.01 31.56 12.70
N PHE A 17 24.31 31.63 14.00
CA PHE A 17 24.45 32.89 14.73
C PHE A 17 25.91 33.36 14.87
N CYS A 18 26.85 32.43 15.08
CA CYS A 18 28.26 32.76 15.31
C CYS A 18 29.24 32.07 14.34
N ALA A 19 28.74 31.27 13.39
CA ALA A 19 29.52 30.51 12.40
C ALA A 19 30.49 29.45 12.97
N GLU A 20 30.48 29.23 14.29
CA GLU A 20 31.33 28.24 14.95
C GLU A 20 30.84 26.81 14.73
N LEU A 21 31.76 25.83 14.76
CA LEU A 21 31.47 24.43 14.49
C LEU A 21 30.78 23.74 15.69
N ILE A 22 29.52 23.34 15.51
CA ILE A 22 28.67 22.69 16.50
C ILE A 22 28.20 21.31 16.05
N MET A 23 27.72 20.50 16.99
CA MET A 23 27.03 19.25 16.69
C MET A 23 25.64 19.54 16.09
N PRO A 24 25.18 18.79 15.08
CA PRO A 24 23.89 19.04 14.44
C PRO A 24 22.71 18.79 15.37
N GLU A 25 22.87 17.96 16.41
CA GLU A 25 21.86 17.71 17.45
C GLU A 25 21.86 18.77 18.58
N ALA A 26 22.75 19.77 18.52
CA ALA A 26 22.83 20.79 19.57
C ALA A 26 21.61 21.70 19.59
N VAL A 27 20.89 21.71 20.71
CA VAL A 27 19.74 22.60 20.97
C VAL A 27 20.20 24.03 21.25
N ILE A 28 21.37 24.20 21.88
CA ILE A 28 21.96 25.49 22.24
C ILE A 28 23.42 25.52 21.81
N CYS A 29 23.85 26.59 21.16
CA CYS A 29 25.26 26.76 20.79
C CYS A 29 26.13 27.04 22.03
N ARG A 30 27.21 26.27 22.24
CA ARG A 30 28.15 26.48 23.36
C ARG A 30 28.91 27.82 23.28
N PHE A 31 29.06 28.40 22.10
CA PHE A 31 29.89 29.58 21.89
C PHE A 31 29.10 30.88 22.05
N CYS A 32 27.98 31.03 21.33
CA CYS A 32 27.13 32.22 21.41
C CYS A 32 25.87 32.06 22.28
N HIS A 33 25.63 30.87 22.85
CA HIS A 33 24.49 30.57 23.72
C HIS A 33 23.11 30.82 23.07
N SER A 34 23.06 30.94 21.75
CA SER A 34 21.81 31.09 21.00
C SER A 34 21.06 29.75 20.92
N ASP A 35 19.74 29.83 21.06
CA ASP A 35 18.81 28.72 20.91
C ASP A 35 18.62 28.36 19.41
N LEU A 36 19.05 27.15 19.06
CA LEU A 36 19.04 26.60 17.70
C LEU A 36 17.72 25.86 17.40
N ALA A 37 16.95 25.50 18.43
CA ALA A 37 15.69 24.77 18.26
C ALA A 37 14.63 25.60 17.51
N LYS A 38 14.73 26.93 17.57
CA LYS A 38 13.84 27.86 16.86
C LYS A 38 14.04 27.87 15.34
N MET A 39 15.16 27.33 14.84
CA MET A 39 15.48 27.27 13.41
C MET A 39 15.35 25.87 12.80
N LEU A 40 15.14 24.80 13.58
CA LEU A 40 14.74 23.55 12.98
C LEU A 40 13.36 23.77 12.34
N PRO A 41 13.21 23.68 11.00
CA PRO A 41 11.88 23.57 10.44
C PRO A 41 11.22 22.40 11.15
N PRO A 42 9.96 22.52 11.62
CA PRO A 42 9.27 21.42 12.27
C PRO A 42 9.45 20.21 11.36
N GLY A 43 10.18 19.22 11.86
CA GLY A 43 10.73 18.14 11.06
C GLY A 43 9.64 17.65 10.12
N LYS A 44 9.97 17.53 8.82
CA LYS A 44 9.08 16.85 7.85
C LYS A 44 8.45 15.68 8.60
N PRO A 45 7.13 15.65 8.80
CA PRO A 45 6.53 14.54 9.50
C PRO A 45 6.98 13.30 8.73
N ALA A 46 7.72 12.43 9.42
CA ALA A 46 8.08 11.11 8.89
C ALA A 46 6.80 10.56 8.25
N PRO A 47 6.85 10.02 7.01
CA PRO A 47 5.66 9.71 6.22
C PRO A 47 4.68 8.97 7.13
N ALA A 48 3.60 9.67 7.51
CA ALA A 48 2.66 9.16 8.48
C ALA A 48 2.23 7.79 7.97
N LYS A 49 2.51 6.74 8.75
CA LYS A 49 2.08 5.38 8.42
C LYS A 49 0.60 5.50 8.06
N PRO A 50 0.19 5.14 6.82
CA PRO A 50 -1.15 5.43 6.36
C PRO A 50 -2.14 4.85 7.35
N GLY A 51 -3.11 5.66 7.76
CA GLY A 51 -4.14 5.22 8.70
C GLY A 51 -4.81 3.96 8.17
N MET A 52 -5.20 3.04 9.05
CA MET A 52 -5.89 1.79 8.70
C MET A 52 -6.98 1.96 7.63
N TRP A 53 -7.77 3.04 7.74
CA TRP A 53 -8.79 3.39 6.77
C TRP A 53 -8.25 3.74 5.38
N GLN A 54 -7.10 4.43 5.28
CA GLN A 54 -6.46 4.70 3.99
C GLN A 54 -6.00 3.42 3.30
N ALA A 55 -5.54 2.41 4.05
CA ALA A 55 -5.16 1.11 3.49
C ALA A 55 -6.39 0.35 2.96
N ILE A 56 -7.51 0.39 3.70
CA ILE A 56 -8.78 -0.22 3.29
C ILE A 56 -9.35 0.48 2.05
N ILE A 57 -9.38 1.81 2.02
CA ILE A 57 -9.85 2.59 0.87
C ILE A 57 -8.97 2.32 -0.37
N LEU A 58 -7.64 2.23 -0.20
CA LEU A 58 -6.75 1.87 -1.31
C LEU A 58 -7.04 0.48 -1.87
N ASN A 59 -7.38 -0.49 -1.01
CA ASN A 59 -7.73 -1.84 -1.44
C ASN A 59 -9.11 -1.91 -2.12
N LEU A 60 -10.01 -1.00 -1.76
CA LEU A 60 -11.30 -0.81 -2.43
C LEU A 60 -11.12 -0.35 -3.88
N VAL A 61 -10.25 0.65 -4.09
CA VAL A 61 -9.98 1.21 -5.43
C VAL A 61 -9.15 0.26 -6.28
N CYS A 62 -8.18 -0.43 -5.69
CA CYS A 62 -7.35 -1.36 -6.41
C CYS A 62 -6.90 -2.51 -5.48
N PRO A 63 -7.41 -3.73 -5.69
CA PRO A 63 -7.12 -4.84 -4.79
C PRO A 63 -5.62 -5.18 -4.85
N GLY A 64 -4.97 -5.20 -3.69
CA GLY A 64 -3.52 -5.40 -3.56
C GLY A 64 -2.71 -4.12 -3.31
N LEU A 65 -3.24 -2.93 -3.63
CA LEU A 65 -2.54 -1.65 -3.43
C LEU A 65 -2.40 -1.29 -1.94
N GLY A 66 -3.39 -1.67 -1.12
CA GLY A 66 -3.36 -1.49 0.34
C GLY A 66 -2.20 -2.23 1.00
N ALA A 67 -1.98 -3.50 0.63
CA ALA A 67 -0.89 -4.33 1.14
C ALA A 67 0.49 -3.82 0.68
N TRP A 68 0.57 -3.30 -0.56
CA TRP A 68 1.80 -2.69 -1.09
C TRP A 68 2.22 -1.47 -0.26
N ARG A 69 1.27 -0.59 0.11
CA ARG A 69 1.56 0.61 0.92
C ARG A 69 1.96 0.27 2.36
N CYS A 70 1.53 -0.88 2.89
CA CYS A 70 1.92 -1.37 4.22
C CYS A 70 3.29 -2.06 4.26
N GLY A 71 4.04 -2.10 3.16
CA GLY A 71 5.40 -2.67 3.09
C GLY A 71 5.43 -4.14 2.64
N TYR A 72 4.29 -4.80 2.50
CA TYR A 72 4.19 -6.20 2.04
C TYR A 72 4.02 -6.28 0.52
N ARG A 73 5.05 -5.81 -0.21
CA ARG A 73 5.03 -5.65 -1.68
C ARG A 73 4.71 -6.94 -2.44
N SER A 74 5.26 -8.08 -2.01
CA SER A 74 5.09 -9.36 -2.69
C SER A 74 3.66 -9.89 -2.59
N ARG A 75 3.05 -9.83 -1.40
CA ARG A 75 1.67 -10.33 -1.19
C ARG A 75 0.66 -9.49 -1.97
N GLY A 76 0.80 -8.16 -1.91
CA GLY A 76 -0.05 -7.24 -2.69
C GLY A 76 0.07 -7.46 -4.21
N ALA A 77 1.30 -7.66 -4.72
CA ALA A 77 1.51 -7.93 -6.14
C ALA A 77 0.89 -9.25 -6.60
N ILE A 78 1.02 -10.31 -5.79
CA ILE A 78 0.41 -11.62 -6.10
C ILE A 78 -1.12 -11.49 -6.17
N THR A 79 -1.75 -10.87 -5.17
CA THR A 79 -3.21 -10.68 -5.17
C THR A 79 -3.68 -9.83 -6.36
N MET A 80 -2.93 -8.78 -6.70
CA MET A 80 -3.26 -7.94 -7.84
C MET A 80 -3.17 -8.71 -9.16
N LEU A 81 -2.09 -9.48 -9.37
CA LEU A 81 -1.91 -10.30 -10.58
C LEU A 81 -2.96 -11.40 -10.71
N ILE A 82 -3.33 -12.07 -9.61
CA ILE A 82 -4.37 -13.11 -9.62
C ILE A 82 -5.72 -12.50 -10.02
N LEU A 83 -6.10 -11.38 -9.42
CA LEU A 83 -7.40 -10.75 -9.69
C LEU A 83 -7.47 -10.15 -11.09
N ILE A 84 -6.41 -9.48 -11.53
CA ILE A 84 -6.31 -8.98 -12.91
C ILE A 84 -6.35 -10.13 -13.91
N GLY A 85 -5.60 -11.21 -13.64
CA GLY A 85 -5.60 -12.41 -14.47
C GLY A 85 -6.98 -13.04 -14.57
N ALA A 86 -7.69 -13.18 -13.45
CA ALA A 86 -9.03 -13.73 -13.42
C ALA A 86 -10.04 -12.87 -14.22
N ILE A 87 -10.00 -11.55 -14.05
CA ILE A 87 -10.85 -10.63 -14.83
C ILE A 87 -10.51 -10.73 -16.32
N LEU A 88 -9.23 -10.68 -16.69
CA LEU A 88 -8.81 -10.72 -18.09
C LEU A 88 -9.27 -12.02 -18.74
N ILE A 89 -9.01 -13.17 -18.13
CA ILE A 89 -9.40 -14.46 -18.69
C ILE A 89 -10.94 -14.57 -18.77
N GLY A 90 -11.66 -14.18 -17.71
CA GLY A 90 -13.12 -14.18 -17.70
C GLY A 90 -13.70 -13.27 -18.79
N SER A 91 -13.13 -12.09 -18.99
CA SER A 91 -13.56 -11.13 -20.02
C SER A 91 -13.31 -11.61 -21.44
N LEU A 92 -12.19 -12.30 -21.69
CA LEU A 92 -11.88 -12.89 -22.99
C LEU A 92 -12.87 -14.01 -23.36
N GLN A 93 -13.14 -14.92 -22.41
CA GLN A 93 -14.11 -16.00 -22.61
C GLN A 93 -15.52 -15.45 -22.83
N LEU A 94 -15.90 -14.44 -22.06
CA LEU A 94 -17.22 -13.82 -22.17
C LEU A 94 -17.38 -13.07 -23.50
N ALA A 95 -16.35 -12.37 -23.99
CA ALA A 95 -16.38 -11.64 -25.25
C ALA A 95 -16.65 -12.56 -26.46
N GLU A 96 -16.04 -13.74 -26.49
CA GLU A 96 -16.26 -14.72 -27.56
C GLU A 96 -17.71 -15.25 -27.57
N VAL A 97 -18.26 -15.53 -26.38
CA VAL A 97 -19.65 -16.01 -26.23
C VAL A 97 -20.66 -14.92 -26.59
N LEU A 98 -20.43 -13.69 -26.11
CA LEU A 98 -21.23 -12.50 -26.43
C LEU A 98 -21.29 -12.27 -27.94
N ASN A 99 -20.17 -12.27 -28.64
CA ASN A 99 -20.14 -11.99 -30.08
C ASN A 99 -20.99 -13.00 -30.88
N LYS A 100 -20.94 -14.28 -30.51
CA LYS A 100 -21.76 -15.32 -31.15
C LYS A 100 -23.25 -15.13 -30.88
N LYS A 101 -23.64 -14.93 -29.62
CA LYS A 101 -25.04 -14.77 -29.22
C LYS A 101 -25.65 -13.46 -29.75
N VAL A 102 -24.91 -12.36 -29.71
CA VAL A 102 -25.33 -11.05 -30.22
C VAL A 102 -25.52 -11.09 -31.73
N THR A 103 -24.64 -11.76 -32.49
CA THR A 103 -24.80 -11.91 -33.94
C THR A 103 -26.06 -12.69 -34.30
N ILE A 104 -26.38 -13.74 -33.54
CA ILE A 104 -27.62 -14.53 -33.72
C ILE A 104 -28.84 -13.67 -33.40
N ALA A 105 -28.83 -12.96 -32.27
CA ALA A 105 -29.93 -12.09 -31.84
C ALA A 105 -30.20 -10.96 -32.84
N MET A 106 -29.16 -10.31 -33.37
CA MET A 106 -29.31 -9.27 -34.40
C MET A 106 -29.91 -9.83 -35.70
N ARG A 107 -29.68 -11.10 -36.01
CA ARG A 107 -30.19 -11.74 -37.23
C ARG A 107 -31.62 -12.25 -37.08
N THR A 108 -31.99 -12.73 -35.89
CA THR A 108 -33.33 -13.30 -35.63
C THR A 108 -34.31 -12.31 -35.02
N GLY A 109 -33.83 -11.16 -34.51
CA GLY A 109 -34.65 -10.21 -33.76
C GLY A 109 -35.15 -10.76 -32.41
N ASN A 110 -34.67 -11.92 -31.97
CA ASN A 110 -35.13 -12.55 -30.74
C ASN A 110 -34.29 -12.07 -29.53
N VAL A 111 -34.95 -11.31 -28.65
CA VAL A 111 -34.35 -10.76 -27.42
C VAL A 111 -34.17 -11.79 -26.31
N GLU A 112 -34.82 -12.96 -26.37
CA GLU A 112 -34.61 -14.04 -25.37
C GLU A 112 -33.17 -14.56 -25.39
N VAL A 113 -32.51 -14.50 -26.54
CA VAL A 113 -31.09 -14.89 -26.69
C VAL A 113 -30.20 -14.00 -25.82
N ILE A 114 -30.59 -12.74 -25.61
CA ILE A 114 -29.87 -11.78 -24.75
C ILE A 114 -30.06 -12.10 -23.27
N ASN A 115 -31.27 -12.51 -22.85
CA ASN A 115 -31.52 -12.93 -21.47
C ASN A 115 -30.70 -14.18 -21.10
N GLY A 116 -30.50 -15.09 -22.07
CA GLY A 116 -29.61 -16.23 -21.91
C GLY A 116 -28.11 -15.89 -21.82
N ILE A 117 -27.71 -14.63 -22.07
CA ILE A 117 -26.32 -14.17 -21.85
C ILE A 117 -26.09 -13.86 -20.37
N THR A 118 -27.10 -13.34 -19.67
CA THR A 118 -27.01 -13.04 -18.23
C THR A 118 -26.73 -14.30 -17.42
N ALA A 119 -27.39 -15.42 -17.74
CA ALA A 119 -27.12 -16.71 -17.09
C ALA A 119 -25.68 -17.20 -17.36
N ASP A 120 -25.17 -17.07 -18.58
CA ASP A 120 -23.79 -17.45 -18.91
C ASP A 120 -22.73 -16.60 -18.18
N ILE A 121 -23.06 -15.35 -17.85
CA ILE A 121 -22.18 -14.46 -17.07
C ILE A 121 -22.11 -14.96 -15.63
N GLU A 122 -23.25 -15.35 -15.05
CA GLU A 122 -23.34 -15.83 -13.67
C GLU A 122 -22.66 -17.20 -13.48
N ASP A 123 -22.72 -18.09 -14.48
CA ASP A 123 -22.09 -19.43 -14.40
C ASP A 123 -20.58 -19.42 -14.70
N ASN A 124 -19.99 -18.26 -15.02
CA ASN A 124 -18.58 -18.20 -15.38
C ASN A 124 -17.68 -18.20 -14.14
N ILE A 125 -17.05 -19.36 -13.94
CA ILE A 125 -16.10 -19.69 -12.86
C ILE A 125 -15.05 -18.60 -12.61
N TRP A 126 -14.60 -17.87 -13.64
CA TRP A 126 -13.58 -16.82 -13.46
C TRP A 126 -14.10 -15.60 -12.71
N PHE A 127 -15.37 -15.24 -12.86
CA PHE A 127 -15.98 -14.16 -12.08
C PHE A 127 -16.17 -14.56 -10.63
N ASP A 128 -16.50 -15.83 -10.36
CA ASP A 128 -16.51 -16.37 -9.00
C ASP A 128 -15.11 -16.31 -8.38
N VAL A 129 -14.09 -16.80 -9.07
CA VAL A 129 -12.69 -16.74 -8.61
C VAL A 129 -12.27 -15.30 -8.33
N PHE A 130 -12.66 -14.35 -9.19
CA PHE A 130 -12.42 -12.93 -8.94
C PHE A 130 -13.16 -12.42 -7.70
N PHE A 131 -14.44 -12.73 -7.55
CA PHE A 131 -15.26 -12.26 -6.43
C PHE A 131 -14.76 -12.81 -5.08
N TYR A 132 -14.57 -14.13 -4.99
CA TYR A 132 -14.03 -14.76 -3.79
C TYR A 132 -12.60 -14.33 -3.53
N GLY A 133 -11.76 -14.22 -4.56
CA GLY A 133 -10.40 -13.69 -4.44
C GLY A 133 -10.37 -12.26 -3.92
N TYR A 134 -11.32 -11.42 -4.34
CA TYR A 134 -11.48 -10.05 -3.89
C TYR A 134 -11.83 -10.02 -2.40
N ILE A 135 -12.83 -10.79 -1.96
CA ILE A 135 -13.19 -10.88 -0.54
C ILE A 135 -12.00 -11.36 0.29
N ILE A 136 -11.29 -12.39 -0.16
CA ILE A 136 -10.09 -12.91 0.52
C ILE A 136 -9.00 -11.83 0.62
N SER A 137 -8.84 -10.96 -0.39
CA SER A 137 -7.92 -9.82 -0.35
C SER A 137 -8.22 -8.88 0.82
N PHE A 138 -9.50 -8.61 1.11
CA PHE A 138 -9.88 -7.77 2.25
C PHE A 138 -9.57 -8.44 3.59
N ILE A 139 -9.80 -9.75 3.69
CA ILE A 139 -9.49 -10.53 4.90
C ILE A 139 -7.98 -10.56 5.15
N ASP A 140 -7.16 -10.81 4.13
CA ASP A 140 -5.69 -10.81 4.26
C ASP A 140 -5.18 -9.42 4.67
N LEU A 141 -5.72 -8.34 4.08
CA LEU A 141 -5.38 -6.98 4.48
C LEU A 141 -5.77 -6.68 5.92
N TRP A 142 -6.97 -7.07 6.36
CA TRP A 142 -7.42 -6.89 7.73
C TRP A 142 -6.49 -7.61 8.72
N PHE A 143 -6.08 -8.83 8.39
CA PHE A 143 -5.15 -9.61 9.20
C PHE A 143 -3.75 -8.99 9.26
N LEU A 144 -3.25 -8.44 8.15
CA LEU A 144 -1.97 -7.72 8.10
C LEU A 144 -1.98 -6.46 8.96
N VAL A 145 -3.07 -5.68 8.88
CA VAL A 145 -3.20 -4.44 9.67
C VAL A 145 -3.28 -4.74 11.16
N THR A 146 -4.05 -5.77 11.56
CA THR A 146 -4.18 -6.17 12.96
C THR A 146 -2.85 -6.66 13.53
N LYS A 147 -2.05 -7.41 12.77
CA LYS A 147 -0.69 -7.80 13.16
C LYS A 147 0.25 -6.59 13.34
N ASN A 148 0.21 -5.63 12.41
CA ASN A 148 1.04 -4.42 12.49
C ASN A 148 0.72 -3.54 13.69
N LYS A 149 -0.56 -3.42 14.07
CA LYS A 149 -0.97 -2.70 15.29
C LYS A 149 -0.34 -3.32 16.53
N LYS A 150 -0.50 -4.64 16.71
CA LYS A 150 0.07 -5.37 17.84
C LYS A 150 1.59 -5.20 17.94
N SER A 151 2.30 -5.27 16.80
CA SER A 151 3.75 -5.07 16.77
C SER A 151 4.17 -3.63 17.13
N THR A 152 3.39 -2.63 16.71
CA THR A 152 3.67 -1.22 17.03
C THR A 152 3.41 -0.92 18.50
N GLU A 153 2.31 -1.44 19.05
CA GLU A 153 1.95 -1.31 20.49
C GLU A 153 3.02 -1.97 21.39
N GLN A 154 3.54 -3.13 20.98
CA GLN A 154 4.59 -3.81 21.72
C GLN A 154 5.91 -3.05 21.70
N LYS A 155 6.32 -2.52 20.54
CA LYS A 155 7.53 -1.69 20.43
C LYS A 155 7.46 -0.43 21.30
N SER A 156 6.31 0.26 21.33
CA SER A 156 6.14 1.43 22.22
C SER A 156 6.19 1.06 23.70
N ARG A 157 5.70 -0.13 24.07
CA ARG A 157 5.77 -0.61 25.45
C ARG A 157 7.21 -0.90 25.85
N ASP A 158 7.99 -1.55 25.00
CA ASP A 158 9.39 -1.89 25.27
C ASP A 158 10.28 -0.64 25.38
N GLU A 159 10.02 0.39 24.55
CA GLU A 159 10.76 1.67 24.58
C GLU A 159 10.41 2.52 25.81
N SER A 160 9.20 2.40 26.36
CA SER A 160 8.78 3.07 27.61
C SER A 160 9.34 2.43 28.88
N VAL A 161 9.94 1.25 28.78
CA VAL A 161 10.47 0.47 29.92
C VAL A 161 11.99 0.60 30.06
N GLN A 162 12.70 1.22 29.11
CA GLN A 162 14.14 1.47 29.24
C GLN A 162 14.41 2.77 30.04
N PRO A 163 15.10 2.69 31.19
CA PRO A 163 15.46 3.82 32.05
C PRO A 163 16.67 4.62 31.55
#